data_AF-A0A208XUH7-F1
#
_entry.id   AF-A0A208XUH7-F1
#
_cell.length_a   1.000
_cell.length_b   1.000
_cell.length_c   1.000
_cell.angle_alpha   90.00
_cell.angle_beta   90.00
_cell.angle_gamma   90.00
#
_symmetry.space_group_name_H-M   'P 1'
#
loop_
_entity.id
_entity.type
_entity.pdbx_description
1 polymer ?
#
loop_
_entity_poly.entity_id
_entity_poly.type
_entity_poly.pdbx_seq_one_letter_code
_entity_poly.pdbx_strand_id
1 'polypeptide(L)'
;MQMVQLFQWGSILLWALIIVLLLTVWKGNRHFLWSILAITLNFTLEPIYDQYFAIAYSKEFIPLLPRVDLPLMVPFAYGTLYTVPLLISLWFFGKFPKVPAWAKLLGMWVFMWATNMAQEGMTTSGGAWDYYGWTPASFGLGNQPWIVPVGVALNLPAFYFSHVYATRVSERLGTGMQKFLMHLGVFFAATLVVWIANVLILALYGGPH
;
A
#
# COMPACT_ATOMS: atom_id res chain seq x y z
N MET A 1 9.73 -20.91 9.83
CA MET A 1 8.42 -21.52 9.49
C MET A 1 7.26 -21.00 10.34
N GLN A 2 7.32 -21.02 11.69
CA GLN A 2 6.24 -20.49 12.55
C GLN A 2 5.94 -19.00 12.37
N MET A 3 6.97 -18.15 12.26
CA MET A 3 6.80 -16.70 12.08
C MET A 3 6.11 -16.35 10.74
N VAL A 4 6.49 -17.05 9.68
CA VAL A 4 5.87 -16.94 8.34
C VAL A 4 4.39 -17.31 8.37
N GLN A 5 4.04 -18.42 9.03
CA GLN A 5 2.64 -18.83 9.18
C GLN A 5 1.85 -17.83 10.05
N LEU A 6 2.45 -17.28 11.11
CA LEU A 6 1.82 -16.27 11.94
C LEU A 6 1.54 -14.98 11.15
N PHE A 7 2.51 -14.52 10.37
CA PHE A 7 2.34 -13.39 9.47
C PHE A 7 1.25 -13.66 8.42
N GLN A 8 1.18 -14.90 7.93
CA GLN A 8 0.17 -15.31 6.96
C GLN A 8 -1.25 -15.23 7.49
N TRP A 9 -1.50 -15.94 8.58
CA TRP A 9 -2.82 -15.97 9.18
C TRP A 9 -3.19 -14.61 9.77
N GLY A 10 -2.22 -13.89 10.36
CA GLY A 10 -2.43 -12.53 10.87
C GLY A 10 -2.89 -11.57 9.78
N SER A 11 -2.26 -11.57 8.61
CA SER A 11 -2.63 -10.70 7.49
C SER A 11 -4.01 -11.03 6.92
N ILE A 12 -4.32 -12.31 6.75
CA ILE A 12 -5.63 -12.77 6.26
C ILE A 12 -6.74 -12.39 7.26
N LEU A 13 -6.54 -12.68 8.54
CA LEU A 13 -7.52 -12.41 9.60
C LEU A 13 -7.75 -10.90 9.77
N LEU A 14 -6.69 -10.10 9.73
CA LEU A 14 -6.81 -8.65 9.84
C LEU A 14 -7.53 -8.05 8.62
N TRP A 15 -7.21 -8.53 7.42
CA TRP A 15 -7.92 -8.13 6.20
C TRP A 15 -9.40 -8.51 6.26
N ALA A 16 -9.72 -9.75 6.65
CA ALA A 16 -11.10 -10.22 6.82
C ALA A 16 -11.85 -9.41 7.89
N LEU A 17 -11.20 -9.09 9.00
CA LEU A 17 -11.77 -8.23 10.05
C LEU A 17 -12.11 -6.84 9.51
N ILE A 18 -11.25 -6.24 8.70
CA ILE A 18 -11.54 -4.94 8.06
C ILE A 18 -12.78 -5.04 7.16
N ILE A 19 -12.91 -6.10 6.36
CA ILE A 19 -14.11 -6.32 5.55
C ILE A 19 -15.37 -6.42 6.42
N VAL A 20 -15.33 -7.22 7.49
CA VAL A 20 -16.46 -7.37 8.43
C VAL A 20 -16.82 -6.02 9.07
N LEU A 21 -15.82 -5.24 9.51
CA LEU A 21 -16.03 -3.91 10.08
C LEU A 21 -16.67 -2.94 9.07
N LEU A 22 -16.27 -2.97 7.80
CA LEU A 22 -16.92 -2.15 6.77
C LEU A 22 -18.36 -2.57 6.50
N LEU A 23 -18.63 -3.88 6.44
CA LEU A 23 -19.98 -4.38 6.21
C LEU A 23 -20.92 -4.06 7.38
N THR A 24 -20.41 -4.05 8.61
CA THR A 24 -21.22 -3.85 9.83
C THR A 24 -21.27 -2.40 10.30
N VAL A 25 -20.12 -1.74 10.50
CA VAL A 25 -20.03 -0.38 11.07
C VAL A 25 -20.29 0.68 10.01
N TRP A 26 -19.80 0.48 8.79
CA TRP A 26 -19.96 1.43 7.68
C TRP A 26 -21.20 1.15 6.82
N LYS A 27 -22.15 0.38 7.36
CA LYS A 27 -23.47 0.07 6.79
C LYS A 27 -23.45 -0.33 5.31
N GLY A 28 -22.45 -1.10 4.90
CA GLY A 28 -22.34 -1.56 3.52
C GLY A 28 -22.08 -0.45 2.50
N ASN A 29 -21.40 0.64 2.89
CA ASN A 29 -20.89 1.61 1.91
C ASN A 29 -19.89 0.91 0.97
N ARG A 30 -20.42 0.52 -0.19
CA ARG A 30 -19.72 -0.33 -1.18
C ARG A 30 -18.47 0.35 -1.74
N HIS A 31 -18.37 1.68 -1.68
CA HIS A 31 -17.18 2.40 -2.16
C HIS A 31 -15.94 2.08 -1.33
N PHE A 32 -16.09 1.94 -0.01
CA PHE A 32 -14.97 1.50 0.84
C PHE A 32 -14.57 0.07 0.52
N LEU A 33 -15.55 -0.84 0.39
CA LEU A 33 -15.30 -2.23 0.02
C LEU A 33 -14.58 -2.32 -1.34
N TRP A 34 -15.04 -1.59 -2.35
CA TRP A 34 -14.42 -1.54 -3.67
C TRP A 34 -13.00 -0.99 -3.62
N SER A 35 -12.74 0.00 -2.77
CA SER A 35 -11.41 0.58 -2.60
C SER A 35 -10.44 -0.42 -1.98
N ILE A 36 -10.84 -1.15 -0.95
CA ILE A 36 -9.99 -2.20 -0.35
C ILE A 36 -9.68 -3.29 -1.36
N LEU A 37 -10.69 -3.77 -2.07
CA LEU A 37 -10.51 -4.79 -3.09
C LEU A 37 -9.57 -4.29 -4.19
N ALA A 38 -9.73 -3.04 -4.65
CA ALA A 38 -8.84 -2.44 -5.63
C ALA A 38 -7.39 -2.35 -5.13
N ILE A 39 -7.15 -1.84 -3.92
CA ILE A 39 -5.81 -1.77 -3.30
C ILE A 39 -5.21 -3.18 -3.17
N THR A 40 -5.99 -4.15 -2.71
CA THR A 40 -5.54 -5.55 -2.54
C THR A 40 -5.14 -6.15 -3.89
N LEU A 41 -5.89 -5.87 -4.96
CA LEU A 41 -5.61 -6.36 -6.30
C LEU A 41 -4.41 -5.65 -6.97
N ASN A 42 -4.13 -4.39 -6.60
CA ASN A 42 -2.95 -3.66 -7.05
C ASN A 42 -1.63 -4.32 -6.63
N PHE A 43 -1.64 -5.17 -5.61
CA PHE A 43 -0.46 -5.94 -5.21
C PHE A 43 0.13 -6.78 -6.36
N THR A 44 -0.64 -7.11 -7.39
CA THR A 44 -0.11 -7.76 -8.61
C THR A 44 1.02 -6.97 -9.28
N LEU A 45 1.14 -5.67 -9.03
CA LEU A 45 2.23 -4.81 -9.52
C LEU A 45 3.47 -4.82 -8.60
N GLU A 46 3.32 -5.23 -7.34
CA GLU A 46 4.38 -5.15 -6.33
C GLU A 46 5.64 -5.96 -6.71
N PRO A 47 5.55 -7.20 -7.23
CA PRO A 47 6.76 -7.93 -7.62
C PRO A 47 7.58 -7.26 -8.72
N ILE A 48 6.96 -6.36 -9.50
CA ILE A 48 7.65 -5.53 -10.49
C ILE A 48 8.31 -4.36 -9.76
N TYR A 49 7.60 -3.70 -8.86
CA TYR A 49 8.12 -2.62 -8.01
C TYR A 49 9.34 -3.06 -7.19
N ASP A 50 9.28 -4.21 -6.52
CA ASP A 50 10.35 -4.75 -5.67
C ASP A 50 11.67 -4.97 -6.42
N GLN A 51 11.61 -5.25 -7.73
CA GLN A 51 12.80 -5.37 -8.57
C GLN A 51 13.55 -4.04 -8.70
N TYR A 52 12.85 -2.90 -8.76
CA TYR A 52 13.47 -1.58 -8.85
C TYR A 52 14.16 -1.16 -7.54
N PHE A 53 13.72 -1.70 -6.42
CA PHE A 53 14.33 -1.46 -5.12
C PHE A 53 15.37 -2.51 -4.73
N ALA A 54 15.66 -3.48 -5.60
CA ALA A 54 16.64 -4.54 -5.34
C ALA A 54 16.41 -5.22 -3.97
N ILE A 55 15.17 -5.68 -3.76
CA ILE A 55 14.79 -6.43 -2.56
C ILE A 55 15.14 -7.90 -2.76
N ALA A 56 15.88 -8.48 -1.80
CA ALA A 56 16.16 -9.91 -1.71
C ALA A 56 15.40 -10.50 -0.52
N TYR A 57 14.38 -11.31 -0.82
CA TYR A 57 13.59 -12.00 0.20
C TYR A 57 14.32 -13.20 0.80
N SER A 58 14.09 -13.47 2.08
CA SER A 58 14.58 -14.69 2.72
C SER A 58 13.98 -15.94 2.07
N LYS A 59 14.66 -17.07 2.16
CA LYS A 59 14.16 -18.36 1.62
C LYS A 59 12.82 -18.77 2.24
N GLU A 60 12.50 -18.34 3.47
CA GLU A 60 11.21 -18.61 4.08
C GLU A 60 10.08 -17.69 3.57
N PHE A 61 10.41 -16.51 3.04
CA PHE A 61 9.44 -15.55 2.51
C PHE A 61 9.17 -15.72 1.01
N ILE A 62 10.12 -16.27 0.23
CA ILE A 62 9.95 -16.52 -1.21
C ILE A 62 8.65 -17.31 -1.55
N PRO A 63 8.28 -18.38 -0.82
CA PRO A 63 7.05 -19.12 -1.09
C PRO A 63 5.77 -18.31 -0.84
N LEU A 64 5.87 -17.14 -0.21
CA LEU A 64 4.74 -16.26 0.08
C LEU A 64 4.52 -15.20 -1.01
N LEU A 65 5.46 -15.06 -1.95
CA LEU A 65 5.33 -14.14 -3.07
C LEU A 65 4.57 -14.81 -4.22
N PRO A 66 3.77 -14.06 -4.99
CA PRO A 66 2.86 -14.61 -6.01
C PRO A 66 3.56 -15.33 -7.20
N ARG A 67 4.86 -15.59 -7.11
CA ARG A 67 5.68 -16.29 -8.12
C ARG A 67 5.63 -17.82 -8.02
N VAL A 68 5.08 -18.40 -6.95
CA VAL A 68 4.99 -19.87 -6.77
C VAL A 68 3.58 -20.23 -6.29
N ASP A 69 2.80 -20.94 -7.10
CA ASP A 69 1.51 -21.59 -6.81
C ASP A 69 0.72 -21.01 -5.60
N LEU A 70 0.26 -19.77 -5.79
CA LEU A 70 -0.77 -19.05 -5.01
C LEU A 70 -0.53 -18.87 -3.49
N PRO A 71 0.40 -18.01 -3.09
CA PRO A 71 0.37 -17.42 -1.77
C PRO A 71 -0.53 -16.18 -1.80
N LEU A 72 -1.77 -16.36 -1.36
CA LEU A 72 -2.76 -15.29 -1.21
C LEU A 72 -2.37 -14.24 -0.15
N MET A 73 -1.30 -14.49 0.61
CA MET A 73 -0.94 -13.74 1.82
C MET A 73 -0.54 -12.28 1.59
N VAL A 74 0.42 -12.05 0.70
CA VAL A 74 1.02 -10.72 0.51
C VAL A 74 0.02 -9.73 -0.10
N PRO A 75 -0.91 -10.12 -1.00
CA PRO A 75 -2.03 -9.25 -1.37
C PRO A 75 -2.83 -8.75 -0.17
N PHE A 76 -3.13 -9.60 0.80
CA PHE A 76 -3.91 -9.21 1.99
C PHE A 76 -3.11 -8.35 2.98
N ALA A 77 -1.82 -8.62 3.14
CA ALA A 77 -0.92 -7.78 3.93
C ALA A 77 -0.82 -6.37 3.33
N TYR A 78 -0.61 -6.29 2.01
CA TYR A 78 -0.60 -5.06 1.24
C TYR A 78 -1.93 -4.31 1.37
N GLY A 79 -3.04 -5.00 1.12
CA GLY A 79 -4.39 -4.47 1.28
C GLY A 79 -4.59 -3.86 2.66
N THR A 80 -4.18 -4.56 3.71
CA THR A 80 -4.30 -4.10 5.10
C THR A 80 -3.44 -2.87 5.39
N LEU A 81 -2.17 -2.89 4.97
CA LEU A 81 -1.19 -1.83 5.21
C LEU A 81 -1.67 -0.47 4.69
N TYR A 82 -2.28 -0.43 3.51
CA TYR A 82 -2.76 0.82 2.92
C TYR A 82 -4.20 1.15 3.29
N THR A 83 -5.03 0.15 3.54
CA THR A 83 -6.44 0.36 3.85
C THR A 83 -6.64 1.00 5.23
N VAL A 84 -5.95 0.52 6.26
CA VAL A 84 -6.14 1.06 7.62
C VAL A 84 -5.80 2.56 7.66
N PRO A 85 -4.63 3.00 7.15
CA PRO A 85 -4.32 4.42 7.07
C PRO A 85 -5.30 5.22 6.20
N LEU A 86 -5.79 4.64 5.10
CA LEU A 86 -6.79 5.27 4.24
C LEU A 86 -8.11 5.50 4.98
N LEU A 87 -8.62 4.51 5.70
CA LEU A 87 -9.86 4.62 6.47
C LEU A 87 -9.72 5.67 7.59
N ILE A 88 -8.59 5.67 8.29
CA ILE A 88 -8.29 6.69 9.32
C ILE A 88 -8.26 8.08 8.68
N SER A 89 -7.62 8.23 7.53
CA SER A 89 -7.53 9.51 6.81
C SER A 89 -8.90 10.00 6.32
N LEU A 90 -9.72 9.10 5.77
CA LEU A 90 -11.09 9.41 5.33
C LEU A 90 -11.98 9.81 6.50
N TRP A 91 -11.89 9.10 7.63
CA TRP A 91 -12.62 9.46 8.85
C TRP A 91 -12.17 10.81 9.41
N PHE A 92 -10.86 11.03 9.54
CA PHE A 92 -10.29 12.26 10.11
C PHE A 92 -10.61 13.47 9.23
N PHE A 93 -10.26 13.44 7.94
CA PHE A 93 -10.51 14.57 7.04
C PHE A 93 -11.99 14.74 6.68
N GLY A 94 -12.82 13.71 6.88
CA GLY A 94 -14.27 13.83 6.85
C GLY A 94 -14.82 14.70 7.99
N LYS A 95 -14.22 14.64 9.18
CA LYS A 95 -14.55 15.53 10.32
C LYS A 95 -13.99 16.94 10.17
N PHE A 96 -12.90 17.10 9.42
CA PHE A 96 -12.23 18.39 9.20
C PHE A 96 -12.25 18.79 7.72
N PRO A 97 -13.42 19.08 7.12
CA PRO A 97 -13.55 19.33 5.69
C PRO A 97 -12.83 20.61 5.23
N LYS A 98 -12.57 21.55 6.14
CA LYS A 98 -11.90 22.84 5.86
C LYS A 98 -10.38 22.73 5.73
N VAL A 99 -9.78 21.58 6.03
CA VAL A 99 -8.32 21.39 5.87
C VAL A 99 -7.98 21.50 4.37
N PRO A 100 -7.01 22.35 3.97
CA PRO A 100 -6.65 22.50 2.57
C PRO A 100 -5.98 21.24 2.02
N ALA A 101 -6.13 21.00 0.73
CA ALA A 101 -5.67 19.75 0.08
C ALA A 101 -4.19 19.47 0.29
N TRP A 102 -3.33 20.50 0.26
CA TRP A 102 -1.89 20.36 0.49
C TRP A 102 -1.57 19.86 1.90
N ALA A 103 -2.33 20.30 2.91
CA ALA A 103 -2.15 19.88 4.30
C ALA A 103 -2.64 18.44 4.51
N LYS A 104 -3.73 18.05 3.82
CA LYS A 104 -4.16 16.64 3.77
C LYS A 104 -3.08 15.76 3.17
N LEU A 105 -2.53 16.17 2.02
CA LEU A 105 -1.46 15.46 1.33
C LEU A 105 -0.25 15.27 2.25
N LEU A 106 0.25 16.35 2.83
CA LEU A 106 1.40 16.30 3.73
C LEU A 106 1.13 15.43 4.97
N GLY A 107 -0.04 15.60 5.60
CA GLY A 107 -0.40 14.81 6.78
C GLY A 107 -0.49 13.31 6.49
N MET A 108 -1.11 12.93 5.37
CA MET A 108 -1.16 11.54 4.92
C MET A 108 0.22 11.00 4.56
N TRP A 109 1.04 11.79 3.86
CA TRP A 109 2.39 11.39 3.51
C TRP A 109 3.24 11.14 4.77
N VAL A 110 3.23 12.05 5.75
CA VAL A 110 3.96 11.86 7.02
C VAL A 110 3.45 10.64 7.78
N PHE A 111 2.12 10.45 7.83
CA PHE A 111 1.53 9.31 8.51
C PHE A 111 1.95 7.99 7.88
N MET A 112 1.85 7.86 6.56
CA MET A 112 2.26 6.65 5.85
C MET A 112 3.77 6.43 5.93
N TRP A 113 4.57 7.49 5.83
CA TRP A 113 6.02 7.43 5.97
C TRP A 113 6.40 6.87 7.35
N ALA A 114 5.80 7.36 8.43
CA ALA A 114 6.06 6.86 9.78
C ALA A 114 5.63 5.40 9.96
N THR A 115 4.45 5.03 9.47
CA THR A 115 3.96 3.63 9.52
C THR A 115 4.87 2.70 8.72
N ASN A 116 5.29 3.10 7.53
CA ASN A 116 6.16 2.30 6.68
C ASN A 116 7.58 2.21 7.24
N MET A 117 8.13 3.29 7.78
CA MET A 117 9.41 3.28 8.49
C MET A 117 9.42 2.22 9.60
N ALA A 118 8.35 2.18 10.40
CA ALA A 118 8.22 1.18 11.47
C ALA A 118 8.09 -0.24 10.91
N GLN A 119 7.22 -0.46 9.92
CA GLN A 119 7.01 -1.79 9.33
C GLN A 119 8.27 -2.31 8.64
N GLU A 120 8.89 -1.53 7.76
CA GLU A 120 10.11 -1.93 7.07
C GLU A 120 11.28 -2.12 8.03
N GLY A 121 11.41 -1.25 9.04
CA GLY A 121 12.42 -1.39 10.07
C GLY A 121 12.30 -2.71 10.83
N MET A 122 11.07 -3.13 11.17
CA MET A 122 10.83 -4.42 11.83
C MET A 122 11.10 -5.62 10.90
N THR A 123 10.71 -5.54 9.63
CA THR A 123 10.85 -6.67 8.69
C THR A 123 12.30 -6.88 8.27
N THR A 124 13.04 -5.81 7.98
CA THR A 124 14.49 -5.88 7.68
C THR A 124 15.30 -6.33 8.90
N SER A 125 15.04 -5.77 10.09
CA SER A 125 15.74 -6.20 11.31
C SER A 125 15.42 -7.65 11.71
N GLY A 126 14.23 -8.15 11.34
CA GLY A 126 13.83 -9.53 11.51
C GLY A 126 14.35 -10.49 10.44
N GLY A 127 15.10 -9.99 9.44
CA GLY A 127 15.67 -10.81 8.36
C GLY A 127 14.63 -11.34 7.36
N ALA A 128 13.46 -10.69 7.24
CA ALA A 128 12.43 -11.11 6.28
C ALA A 128 12.87 -10.83 4.82
N TRP A 129 13.58 -9.73 4.62
CA TRP A 129 14.25 -9.37 3.37
C TRP A 129 15.33 -8.34 3.65
N ASP A 130 16.27 -8.24 2.70
CA ASP A 130 17.35 -7.26 2.70
C ASP A 130 17.39 -6.50 1.37
N TYR A 131 18.03 -5.33 1.39
CA TYR A 131 18.26 -4.49 0.22
C TYR A 131 19.68 -4.70 -0.31
N TYR A 132 19.84 -5.05 -1.59
CA TYR A 132 21.14 -5.24 -2.25
C TYR A 132 21.41 -4.18 -3.32
N GLY A 133 22.67 -4.01 -3.73
CA GLY A 133 23.05 -3.01 -4.74
C GLY A 133 22.98 -1.55 -4.28
N TRP A 134 22.56 -1.30 -3.04
CA TRP A 134 22.48 0.04 -2.46
C TRP A 134 23.78 0.45 -1.79
N THR A 135 24.14 1.74 -1.91
CA THR A 135 25.31 2.28 -1.21
C THR A 135 25.02 2.44 0.30
N PRO A 136 26.01 2.29 1.19
CA PRO A 136 25.82 2.48 2.63
C PRO A 136 25.23 3.86 2.99
N ALA A 137 25.55 4.90 2.23
CA ALA A 137 25.01 6.25 2.44
C ALA A 137 23.48 6.33 2.23
N SER A 138 22.90 5.39 1.48
CA SER A 138 21.45 5.31 1.24
C SER A 138 20.69 4.82 2.49
N PHE A 139 21.34 4.17 3.45
CA PHE A 139 20.71 3.52 4.62
C PHE A 139 20.46 4.47 5.82
N GLY A 140 20.32 5.78 5.57
CA GLY A 140 20.44 6.86 6.54
C GLY A 140 19.92 6.64 7.98
N LEU A 141 18.76 5.99 8.18
CA LEU A 141 18.12 5.80 9.50
C LEU A 141 17.83 4.34 9.89
N GLY A 142 18.43 3.35 9.22
CA GLY A 142 18.21 1.95 9.59
C GLY A 142 18.69 0.95 8.53
N ASN A 143 18.03 -0.21 8.48
CA ASN A 143 18.43 -1.32 7.61
C ASN A 143 17.75 -1.26 6.22
N GLN A 144 17.27 -0.08 5.82
CA GLN A 144 16.60 0.15 4.53
C GLN A 144 17.07 1.47 3.90
N PRO A 145 17.08 1.57 2.56
CA PRO A 145 17.30 2.83 1.87
C PRO A 145 16.23 3.87 2.24
N TRP A 146 16.64 5.10 2.58
CA TRP A 146 15.73 6.17 3.02
C TRP A 146 14.63 6.48 2.00
N ILE A 147 14.89 6.23 0.72
CA ILE A 147 13.97 6.54 -0.37
C ILE A 147 12.78 5.57 -0.45
N VAL A 148 12.95 4.32 0.02
CA VAL A 148 11.87 3.32 0.02
C VAL A 148 10.65 3.83 0.80
N PRO A 149 10.74 4.16 2.10
CA PRO A 149 9.59 4.63 2.86
C PRO A 149 9.06 5.98 2.38
N VAL A 150 9.93 6.83 1.82
CA VAL A 150 9.51 8.12 1.21
C VAL A 150 8.64 7.90 -0.02
N GLY A 151 9.04 6.99 -0.90
CA GLY A 151 8.32 6.66 -2.12
C GLY A 151 7.04 5.89 -1.87
N VAL A 152 7.07 4.92 -0.94
CA VAL A 152 5.88 4.17 -0.50
C VAL A 152 4.83 5.10 0.11
N ALA A 153 5.26 6.11 0.86
CA ALA A 153 4.36 7.07 1.51
C ALA A 153 3.47 7.87 0.54
N LEU A 154 3.87 7.99 -0.74
CA LEU A 154 3.07 8.66 -1.77
C LEU A 154 1.79 7.91 -2.13
N ASN A 155 1.72 6.59 -1.87
CA ASN A 155 0.54 5.79 -2.15
C ASN A 155 -0.68 6.23 -1.32
N LEU A 156 -0.50 6.61 -0.05
CA LEU A 156 -1.65 6.96 0.80
C LEU A 156 -2.39 8.22 0.32
N PRO A 157 -1.72 9.36 0.07
CA PRO A 157 -2.37 10.51 -0.57
C PRO A 157 -3.01 10.15 -1.92
N ALA A 158 -2.30 9.38 -2.76
CA ALA A 158 -2.81 8.98 -4.05
C ALA A 158 -4.11 8.16 -3.92
N PHE A 159 -4.16 7.20 -3.01
CA PHE A 159 -5.34 6.38 -2.71
C PHE A 159 -6.48 7.18 -2.09
N TYR A 160 -6.18 8.16 -1.23
CA TYR A 160 -7.20 9.04 -0.67
C TYR A 160 -7.91 9.85 -1.75
N PHE A 161 -7.16 10.55 -2.61
CA PHE A 161 -7.75 11.35 -3.68
C PHE A 161 -8.41 10.46 -4.74
N SER A 162 -7.85 9.27 -4.99
CA SER A 162 -8.46 8.24 -5.84
C SER A 162 -9.81 7.77 -5.32
N HIS A 163 -9.93 7.50 -4.02
CA HIS A 163 -11.21 7.12 -3.40
C HIS A 163 -12.25 8.23 -3.56
N VAL A 164 -11.89 9.48 -3.24
CA VAL A 164 -12.79 10.63 -3.36
C VAL A 164 -13.26 10.81 -4.81
N TYR A 165 -12.32 10.73 -5.77
CA TYR A 165 -12.63 10.84 -7.19
C TYR A 165 -13.50 9.67 -7.69
N ALA A 166 -13.10 8.43 -7.40
CA ALA A 166 -13.82 7.23 -7.83
C ALA A 166 -15.24 7.19 -7.25
N THR A 167 -15.45 7.60 -5.99
CA THR A 167 -16.77 7.73 -5.40
C THR A 167 -17.64 8.70 -6.19
N ARG A 168 -17.15 9.92 -6.44
CA ARG A 168 -17.88 10.96 -7.20
C ARG A 168 -18.21 10.54 -8.63
N VAL A 169 -17.29 9.87 -9.33
CA VAL A 169 -17.50 9.47 -10.73
C VAL A 169 -18.39 8.25 -10.83
N SER A 170 -18.18 7.25 -9.97
CA SER A 170 -18.93 6.00 -10.01
C SER A 170 -20.41 6.16 -9.65
N GLU A 171 -20.80 7.19 -8.90
CA GLU A 171 -22.21 7.55 -8.67
C GLU A 171 -23.00 7.76 -9.98
N ARG A 172 -22.32 8.17 -11.06
CA ARG A 172 -22.92 8.39 -12.39
C ARG A 172 -23.00 7.13 -13.25
N LEU A 173 -22.47 6.00 -12.78
CA LEU A 173 -22.45 4.74 -13.50
C LEU A 173 -23.67 3.87 -13.12
N GLY A 174 -24.12 3.03 -14.06
CA GLY A 174 -25.33 2.23 -13.90
C GLY A 174 -25.14 1.04 -12.95
N THR A 175 -24.23 0.13 -13.28
CA THR A 175 -24.13 -1.17 -12.59
C THR A 175 -23.09 -1.19 -11.48
N GLY A 176 -23.28 -2.03 -10.46
CA GLY A 176 -22.29 -2.24 -9.40
C GLY A 176 -20.92 -2.68 -9.93
N MET A 177 -20.90 -3.47 -11.02
CA MET A 177 -19.67 -3.87 -11.70
C MET A 177 -18.95 -2.67 -12.33
N GLN A 178 -19.66 -1.79 -13.04
CA GLN A 178 -19.06 -0.56 -13.60
C GLN A 178 -18.46 0.32 -12.50
N LYS A 179 -19.16 0.44 -11.36
CA LYS A 179 -18.67 1.20 -10.21
C LYS A 179 -17.43 0.58 -9.59
N PHE A 180 -17.38 -0.74 -9.44
CA PHE A 180 -16.19 -1.45 -8.98
C PHE A 180 -15.01 -1.26 -9.94
N LEU A 181 -15.22 -1.47 -11.25
CA LEU A 181 -14.18 -1.29 -12.27
C LEU A 181 -13.65 0.14 -12.32
N MET A 182 -14.48 1.15 -12.04
CA MET A 182 -14.03 2.53 -11.88
C MET A 182 -13.07 2.69 -10.69
N HIS A 183 -13.36 2.08 -9.54
CA HIS A 183 -12.43 2.12 -8.40
C HIS A 183 -11.13 1.38 -8.76
N LEU A 184 -11.25 0.18 -9.33
CA LEU A 184 -10.09 -0.60 -9.76
C LEU A 184 -9.19 0.20 -10.71
N GLY A 185 -9.75 0.77 -11.77
CA GLY A 185 -9.00 1.53 -12.78
C GLY A 185 -8.34 2.79 -12.21
N VAL A 186 -9.04 3.56 -11.36
CA VAL A 186 -8.48 4.78 -10.76
C VAL A 186 -7.33 4.43 -9.80
N PHE A 187 -7.49 3.38 -8.99
CA PHE A 187 -6.44 2.94 -8.07
C PHE A 187 -5.23 2.38 -8.82
N PHE A 188 -5.42 1.58 -9.87
CA PHE A 188 -4.33 1.11 -10.74
C PHE A 188 -3.58 2.30 -11.35
N ALA A 189 -4.29 3.27 -11.91
CA ALA A 189 -3.69 4.48 -12.50
C ALA A 189 -2.89 5.29 -11.46
N ALA A 190 -3.43 5.44 -10.25
CA ALA A 190 -2.74 6.13 -9.16
C ALA A 190 -1.45 5.41 -8.74
N THR A 191 -1.48 4.09 -8.59
CA THR A 191 -0.27 3.28 -8.29
C THR A 191 0.77 3.42 -9.40
N LEU A 192 0.36 3.39 -10.67
CA LEU A 192 1.29 3.61 -11.80
C LEU A 192 1.94 4.99 -11.78
N VAL A 193 1.19 6.05 -11.47
CA VAL A 193 1.73 7.41 -11.34
C VAL A 193 2.75 7.50 -10.21
N VAL A 194 2.42 6.93 -9.04
CA VAL A 194 3.34 6.88 -7.89
C VAL A 194 4.60 6.09 -8.24
N TRP A 195 4.46 4.96 -8.92
CA TRP A 195 5.60 4.15 -9.33
C TRP A 195 6.49 4.88 -10.33
N ILE A 196 5.93 5.53 -11.36
CA ILE A 196 6.69 6.35 -12.31
C ILE A 196 7.45 7.46 -11.57
N ALA A 197 6.79 8.14 -10.61
CA ALA A 197 7.45 9.15 -9.80
C ALA A 197 8.64 8.56 -9.01
N ASN A 198 8.47 7.39 -8.40
CA ASN A 198 9.54 6.71 -7.68
C ASN A 198 10.70 6.31 -8.60
N VAL A 199 10.43 5.76 -9.78
CA VAL A 199 11.47 5.42 -10.77
C VAL A 199 12.25 6.66 -11.21
N LEU A 200 11.56 7.78 -11.45
CA LEU A 200 12.21 9.05 -11.79
C LEU A 200 13.08 9.56 -10.64
N ILE A 201 12.63 9.44 -9.39
CA ILE A 201 13.43 9.81 -8.22
C ILE A 201 14.67 8.90 -8.12
N LEU A 202 14.52 7.59 -8.29
CA LEU A 202 15.66 6.66 -8.28
C LEU A 202 16.68 6.98 -9.39
N ALA A 203 16.21 7.35 -10.58
CA ALA A 203 17.07 7.74 -11.69
C ALA A 203 17.87 9.04 -11.40
N LEU A 204 17.31 9.95 -10.60
CA LEU A 204 17.96 11.23 -10.26
C LEU A 204 18.90 11.13 -9.05
N TYR A 205 18.60 10.28 -8.07
CA TYR A 205 19.29 10.24 -6.78
C TYR A 205 20.13 8.99 -6.55
N GLY A 206 20.23 8.08 -7.53
CA GLY A 206 21.04 6.87 -7.46
C GLY A 206 20.29 5.70 -6.82
N GLY A 207 19.65 4.89 -7.66
CA GLY A 207 19.05 3.61 -7.27
C GLY A 207 20.09 2.50 -7.06
N PRO A 208 19.64 1.25 -6.83
CA PRO A 208 20.54 0.12 -6.68
C PRO A 208 21.35 -0.15 -7.97
N HIS A 209 22.61 -0.54 -7.81
CA HIS A 209 23.58 -0.81 -8.87
C HIS A 209 23.94 -2.30 -8.98
#